data_AF-A0A4Q0LWA5-F1
#
_entry.id   AF-A0A4Q0LWA5-F1
#
_cell.length_a   1.000
_cell.length_b   1.000
_cell.length_c   1.000
_cell.angle_alpha   90.00
_cell.angle_beta   90.00
_cell.angle_gamma   90.00
#
_symmetry.space_group_name_H-M   'P 1'
#
loop_
_entity.id
_entity.type
_entity.pdbx_description
1 polymer ?
#
loop_
_entity_poly.entity_id
_entity_poly.type
_entity_poly.pdbx_seq_one_letter_code
_entity_poly.pdbx_strand_id
1 'polypeptide(L)'
;MHLAMVKMAIVQPKKTHLVEVRGTTQNSKPYHYTYKYADLADVDKSIMDAIKKTKQDNRPLLTYYFDIDNGAEGVTVETVIVDAATGYSVRTNKVWFKNVNVGNAQETASLISYGKRYSLSAAFGIASEDDDDAQAQKMNQSQVVDENAIKIIFEDYVNNHSIKAKNWIKGKHDKATGDYIRQLLGDYELNHHLDKSKQKAIDRRKEKDQQVKEAVSKIKKPKSEDEVIKDIVDKPKADPFPDKKEDAPMSEGQQSLFDDILGD
;
A
#
# COMPACT_ATOMS: atom_id res chain seq x y z
N MET A 1 49.42 -4.50 -1.26
CA MET A 1 49.85 -3.17 -0.77
C MET A 1 49.81 -2.08 -1.84
N HIS A 2 50.16 -2.37 -3.11
CA HIS A 2 50.23 -1.37 -4.18
C HIS A 2 48.96 -0.56 -4.43
N LEU A 3 47.77 -1.19 -4.43
CA LEU A 3 46.51 -0.46 -4.62
C LEU A 3 46.30 0.63 -3.56
N ALA A 4 46.58 0.32 -2.29
CA ALA A 4 46.45 1.30 -1.21
C ALA A 4 47.41 2.48 -1.39
N MET A 5 48.65 2.22 -1.82
CA MET A 5 49.64 3.27 -2.11
C MET A 5 49.16 4.19 -3.23
N VAL A 6 48.65 3.62 -4.33
CA VAL A 6 48.09 4.41 -5.43
C VAL A 6 46.89 5.22 -4.95
N LYS A 7 45.93 4.62 -4.23
CA LYS A 7 44.74 5.32 -3.73
C LYS A 7 45.11 6.53 -2.85
N MET A 8 46.11 6.42 -1.99
CA MET A 8 46.57 7.55 -1.16
C MET A 8 47.17 8.70 -1.98
N ALA A 9 47.71 8.42 -3.17
CA ALA A 9 48.30 9.43 -4.05
C ALA A 9 47.31 10.06 -5.04
N ILE A 10 46.06 9.58 -5.08
CA ILE A 10 45.01 10.11 -5.95
C ILE A 10 44.60 11.50 -5.47
N VAL A 11 44.62 12.44 -6.39
CA VAL A 11 43.97 13.74 -6.24
C VAL A 11 42.63 13.66 -6.95
N GLN A 12 41.56 14.00 -6.22
CA GLN A 12 40.21 13.96 -6.79
C GLN A 12 40.14 14.86 -8.04
N PRO A 13 39.59 14.37 -9.17
CA PRO A 13 39.49 15.14 -10.39
C PRO A 13 38.54 16.33 -10.19
N LYS A 14 38.77 17.40 -10.97
CA LYS A 14 37.86 18.54 -10.98
C LYS A 14 36.61 18.20 -11.76
N LYS A 15 35.44 18.57 -11.23
CA LYS A 15 34.14 18.40 -11.88
C LYS A 15 33.88 19.57 -12.84
N THR A 16 34.56 19.55 -13.98
CA THR A 16 34.57 20.63 -14.98
C THR A 16 33.41 20.54 -15.98
N HIS A 17 32.86 19.34 -16.16
CA HIS A 17 31.80 19.10 -17.12
C HIS A 17 30.43 19.33 -16.48
N LEU A 18 29.50 19.90 -17.25
CA LEU A 18 28.13 20.16 -16.83
C LEU A 18 27.17 19.44 -17.76
N VAL A 19 26.21 18.73 -17.19
CA VAL A 19 25.11 18.11 -17.94
C VAL A 19 23.79 18.69 -17.47
N GLU A 20 22.93 18.97 -18.44
CA GLU A 20 21.53 19.30 -18.21
C GLU A 20 20.68 18.06 -18.41
N VAL A 21 19.91 17.70 -17.39
CA VAL A 21 18.89 16.65 -17.51
C VAL A 21 17.53 17.33 -17.57
N ARG A 22 16.72 16.89 -18.53
CA ARG A 22 15.33 17.32 -18.70
C ARG A 22 14.47 16.09 -18.92
N GLY A 23 13.31 16.07 -18.28
CA GLY A 23 12.38 14.97 -18.47
C GLY A 23 11.01 15.30 -17.92
N THR A 24 10.14 14.29 -17.93
CA THR A 24 8.83 14.36 -17.33
C THR A 24 8.70 13.25 -16.30
N THR A 25 8.17 13.59 -15.12
CA THR A 25 7.84 12.61 -14.09
C THR A 25 6.66 11.75 -14.56
N GLN A 26 6.40 10.64 -13.85
CA GLN A 26 5.23 9.79 -14.11
C GLN A 26 3.88 10.56 -14.07
N ASN A 27 3.84 11.70 -13.36
CA ASN A 27 2.67 12.59 -13.29
C ASN A 27 2.70 13.71 -14.34
N SER A 28 3.49 13.55 -15.41
CA SER A 28 3.67 14.53 -16.49
C SER A 28 4.18 15.91 -16.05
N LYS A 29 4.74 16.04 -14.85
CA LYS A 29 5.41 17.28 -14.42
C LYS A 29 6.81 17.33 -15.04
N PRO A 30 7.19 18.42 -15.74
CA PRO A 30 8.54 18.57 -16.25
C PRO A 30 9.52 18.74 -15.08
N TYR A 31 10.68 18.10 -15.17
CA TYR A 31 11.79 18.34 -14.27
C TYR A 31 13.02 18.74 -15.07
N HIS A 32 13.84 19.59 -14.46
CA HIS A 32 15.10 20.05 -15.00
C HIS A 32 16.09 20.22 -13.87
N TYR A 33 17.25 19.60 -13.99
CA TYR A 33 18.37 19.82 -13.09
C TYR A 33 19.67 19.80 -13.88
N THR A 34 20.68 20.45 -13.31
CA THR A 34 22.03 20.47 -13.83
C THR A 34 22.97 19.93 -12.76
N TYR A 35 23.95 19.15 -13.16
CA TYR A 35 24.97 18.67 -12.24
C TYR A 35 26.34 18.68 -12.90
N LYS A 36 27.36 18.83 -12.06
CA LYS A 36 28.76 18.82 -12.48
C LYS A 36 29.37 17.45 -12.26
N TYR A 37 30.25 17.07 -13.18
CA TYR A 37 30.97 15.80 -13.09
C TYR A 37 32.38 15.92 -13.68
N ALA A 38 33.25 14.99 -13.28
CA ALA A 38 34.51 14.69 -13.92
C ALA A 38 34.27 13.60 -14.96
N ASP A 39 34.71 13.79 -16.20
CA ASP A 39 34.49 12.79 -17.24
C ASP A 39 35.43 11.57 -17.08
N LEU A 40 35.31 10.58 -17.98
CA LEU A 40 36.17 9.40 -17.93
C LEU A 40 37.66 9.76 -18.06
N ALA A 41 38.00 10.76 -18.87
CA ALA A 41 39.39 11.16 -19.09
C ALA A 41 39.99 11.86 -17.86
N ASP A 42 39.21 12.70 -17.18
CA ASP A 42 39.59 13.35 -15.94
C ASP A 42 39.84 12.32 -14.82
N VAL A 43 38.95 11.32 -14.70
CA VAL A 43 39.10 10.21 -13.73
C VAL A 43 40.33 9.37 -14.04
N ASP A 44 40.50 8.95 -15.30
CA ASP A 44 41.66 8.18 -15.77
C ASP A 44 42.97 8.92 -15.49
N LYS A 45 43.03 10.20 -15.83
CA LYS A 45 44.19 11.06 -15.59
C LYS A 45 44.57 11.12 -14.12
N SER A 46 43.60 11.34 -13.23
CA SER A 46 43.84 11.37 -11.78
C SER A 46 44.47 10.08 -11.26
N ILE A 47 44.03 8.93 -11.77
CA ILE A 47 44.57 7.61 -11.39
C ILE A 47 45.96 7.41 -12.00
N MET A 48 46.13 7.69 -13.28
CA MET A 48 47.40 7.51 -13.98
C MET A 48 48.50 8.41 -13.39
N ASP A 49 48.16 9.63 -12.97
CA ASP A 49 49.11 10.50 -12.28
C ASP A 49 49.46 9.98 -10.89
N ALA A 50 48.54 9.34 -10.16
CA ALA A 50 48.83 8.66 -8.91
C ALA A 50 49.74 7.44 -9.11
N ILE A 51 49.50 6.63 -10.15
CA ILE A 51 50.37 5.50 -10.53
C ILE A 51 51.78 5.99 -10.85
N LYS A 52 51.92 7.08 -11.62
CA LYS A 52 53.23 7.69 -11.94
C LYS A 52 53.96 8.19 -10.69
N LYS A 53 53.24 8.80 -9.74
CA LYS A 53 53.82 9.31 -8.49
C LYS A 53 54.29 8.20 -7.55
N THR A 54 53.64 7.03 -7.60
CA THR A 54 53.92 5.91 -6.70
C THR A 54 54.85 4.86 -7.30
N LYS A 55 55.32 5.07 -8.55
CA LYS A 55 56.22 4.15 -9.24
C LYS A 55 57.46 3.80 -8.41
N GLN A 56 57.90 2.55 -8.50
CA GLN A 56 59.14 2.05 -7.88
C GLN A 56 60.09 1.59 -8.98
N ASP A 57 61.38 1.90 -8.86
CA ASP A 57 62.41 1.58 -9.87
C ASP A 57 62.02 2.00 -11.29
N ASN A 58 61.36 3.16 -11.40
CA ASN A 58 60.84 3.71 -12.66
C ASN A 58 59.76 2.83 -13.35
N ARG A 59 59.14 1.90 -12.62
CA ARG A 59 58.05 1.02 -13.09
C ARG A 59 56.74 1.32 -12.35
N PRO A 60 55.58 1.29 -13.04
CA PRO A 60 54.30 1.47 -12.37
C PRO A 60 54.04 0.32 -11.39
N LEU A 61 53.34 0.59 -10.29
CA LEU A 61 52.98 -0.43 -9.31
C LEU A 61 51.79 -1.30 -9.75
N LEU A 62 50.86 -0.72 -10.51
CA LEU A 62 49.70 -1.41 -11.05
C LEU A 62 49.27 -0.80 -12.38
N THR A 63 48.43 -1.55 -13.08
CA THR A 63 47.65 -1.09 -14.23
C THR A 63 46.20 -1.56 -14.05
N TYR A 64 45.31 -1.18 -14.95
CA TYR A 64 43.94 -1.67 -14.97
C TYR A 64 43.41 -1.77 -16.39
N TYR A 65 42.38 -2.58 -16.55
CA TYR A 65 41.56 -2.64 -17.75
C TYR A 65 40.10 -2.85 -17.39
N PHE A 66 39.23 -2.76 -18.38
CA PHE A 66 37.80 -2.98 -18.21
C PHE A 66 37.41 -4.34 -18.77
N ASP A 67 36.74 -5.14 -17.96
CA ASP A 67 35.94 -6.28 -18.43
C ASP A 67 34.53 -5.75 -18.72
N ILE A 68 34.05 -5.96 -19.95
CA ILE A 68 32.80 -5.37 -20.43
C ILE A 68 31.96 -6.49 -21.04
N ASP A 69 30.76 -6.63 -20.50
CA ASP A 69 29.73 -7.50 -21.06
C ASP A 69 28.60 -6.64 -21.62
N ASN A 70 28.37 -6.74 -22.93
CA ASN A 70 27.29 -6.04 -23.62
C ASN A 70 26.20 -7.05 -23.98
N GLY A 71 25.31 -7.30 -23.04
CA GLY A 71 24.21 -8.24 -23.17
C GLY A 71 22.98 -7.62 -23.84
N ALA A 72 22.00 -8.48 -24.14
CA ALA A 72 20.75 -8.08 -24.78
C ALA A 72 19.89 -7.09 -23.97
N GLU A 73 20.12 -6.98 -22.66
CA GLU A 73 19.32 -6.12 -21.77
C GLU A 73 20.10 -4.93 -21.20
N GLY A 74 21.43 -4.93 -21.37
CA GLY A 74 22.26 -3.96 -20.69
C GLY A 74 23.76 -4.18 -20.83
N VAL A 75 24.50 -3.20 -20.33
CA VAL A 75 25.95 -3.18 -20.30
C VAL A 75 26.41 -3.35 -18.87
N THR A 76 27.25 -4.35 -18.65
CA THR A 76 27.99 -4.55 -17.40
C THR A 76 29.43 -4.12 -17.61
N VAL A 77 29.97 -3.32 -16.69
CA VAL A 77 31.38 -2.92 -16.71
C VAL A 77 32.03 -3.21 -15.37
N GLU A 78 33.22 -3.78 -15.41
CA GLU A 78 34.04 -4.07 -14.25
C GLU A 78 35.47 -3.60 -14.47
N THR A 79 36.07 -2.97 -13.46
CA THR A 79 37.48 -2.62 -13.49
C THR A 79 38.27 -3.78 -12.93
N VAL A 80 39.25 -4.25 -13.70
CA VAL A 80 40.20 -5.27 -13.26
C VAL A 80 41.53 -4.59 -13.02
N ILE A 81 41.99 -4.63 -11.78
CA ILE A 81 43.27 -4.04 -11.38
C ILE A 81 44.32 -5.13 -11.43
N VAL A 82 45.44 -4.85 -12.09
CA VAL A 82 46.56 -5.79 -12.23
C VAL A 82 47.78 -5.22 -11.53
N ASP A 83 48.30 -5.97 -10.57
CA ASP A 83 49.56 -5.67 -9.92
C ASP A 83 50.71 -5.86 -10.93
N ALA A 84 51.46 -4.80 -11.21
CA ALA A 84 52.43 -4.80 -12.31
C ALA A 84 53.68 -5.63 -12.00
N ALA A 85 53.98 -5.87 -10.72
CA ALA A 85 55.14 -6.65 -10.30
C ALA A 85 54.85 -8.15 -10.35
N THR A 86 53.64 -8.56 -9.97
CA THR A 86 53.26 -9.97 -9.81
C THR A 86 52.36 -10.50 -10.94
N GLY A 87 51.71 -9.61 -11.68
CA GLY A 87 50.67 -9.97 -12.65
C GLY A 87 49.34 -10.41 -12.00
N TYR A 88 49.25 -10.42 -10.67
CA TYR A 88 48.03 -10.79 -9.98
C TYR A 88 46.92 -9.77 -10.26
N SER A 89 45.72 -10.26 -10.57
CA SER A 89 44.58 -9.42 -10.88
C SER A 89 43.52 -9.48 -9.78
N VAL A 90 42.91 -8.33 -9.52
CA VAL A 90 41.76 -8.18 -8.61
C VAL A 90 40.62 -7.60 -9.42
N ARG A 91 39.51 -8.32 -9.46
CA ARG A 91 38.24 -7.85 -10.03
C ARG A 91 37.51 -6.99 -9.00
N THR A 92 37.06 -5.82 -9.40
CA THR A 92 36.24 -4.95 -8.53
C THR A 92 34.76 -5.25 -8.68
N ASN A 93 33.91 -4.48 -7.99
CA ASN A 93 32.46 -4.61 -8.19
C ASN A 93 32.07 -4.26 -9.63
N LYS A 94 31.06 -4.97 -10.13
CA LYS A 94 30.44 -4.73 -11.42
C LYS A 94 29.42 -3.61 -11.31
N VAL A 95 29.39 -2.72 -12.30
CA VAL A 95 28.31 -1.76 -12.49
C VAL A 95 27.48 -2.21 -13.69
N TRP A 96 26.16 -2.14 -13.56
CA TRP A 96 25.23 -2.57 -14.60
C TRP A 96 24.31 -1.42 -14.98
N PHE A 97 24.10 -1.24 -16.28
CA PHE A 97 23.19 -0.24 -16.83
C PHE A 97 22.27 -0.89 -17.86
N LYS A 98 20.97 -0.60 -17.73
CA LYS A 98 19.98 -1.01 -18.72
C LYS A 98 20.25 -0.32 -20.05
N ASN A 99 20.29 -1.09 -21.14
CA ASN A 99 20.41 -0.55 -22.49
C ASN A 99 19.05 -0.69 -23.19
N VAL A 100 18.32 0.42 -23.29
CA VAL A 100 16.98 0.43 -23.92
C VAL A 100 17.04 0.43 -25.45
N ASN A 101 18.21 0.74 -26.03
CA ASN A 101 18.40 0.97 -27.46
C ASN A 101 19.59 0.15 -27.99
N VAL A 102 19.56 -1.16 -27.77
CA VAL A 102 20.64 -2.11 -28.14
C VAL A 102 21.00 -2.07 -29.63
N GLY A 103 20.07 -1.66 -30.50
CA GLY A 103 20.32 -1.47 -31.94
C GLY A 103 21.06 -0.18 -32.31
N ASN A 104 21.20 0.77 -31.37
CA ASN A 104 21.91 2.03 -31.59
C ASN A 104 23.33 1.93 -31.06
N ALA A 105 24.29 1.77 -31.98
CA ALA A 105 25.71 1.62 -31.64
C ALA A 105 26.27 2.85 -30.91
N GLN A 106 25.86 4.06 -31.27
CA GLN A 106 26.36 5.29 -30.65
C GLN A 106 25.87 5.41 -29.21
N GLU A 107 24.58 5.18 -28.96
CA GLU A 107 24.02 5.24 -27.61
C GLU A 107 24.61 4.13 -26.72
N THR A 108 24.80 2.93 -27.28
CA THR A 108 25.46 1.83 -26.56
C THR A 108 26.91 2.18 -26.22
N ALA A 109 27.67 2.79 -27.14
CA ALA A 109 29.03 3.24 -26.88
C ALA A 109 29.10 4.37 -25.82
N SER A 110 28.15 5.30 -25.84
CA SER A 110 27.99 6.31 -24.80
C SER A 110 27.71 5.67 -23.44
N LEU A 111 26.85 4.64 -23.40
CA LEU A 111 26.53 3.92 -22.17
C LEU A 111 27.75 3.14 -21.63
N ILE A 112 28.52 2.48 -22.50
CA ILE A 112 29.78 1.83 -22.11
C ILE A 112 30.76 2.85 -21.52
N SER A 113 30.90 4.03 -22.13
CA SER A 113 31.78 5.10 -21.62
C SER A 113 31.34 5.60 -20.26
N TYR A 114 30.02 5.74 -20.06
CA TYR A 114 29.44 6.04 -18.76
C TYR A 114 29.76 4.93 -17.74
N GLY A 115 29.51 3.66 -18.08
CA GLY A 115 29.79 2.55 -17.18
C GLY A 115 31.26 2.41 -16.80
N LYS A 116 32.19 2.65 -17.73
CA LYS A 116 33.63 2.73 -17.45
C LYS A 116 33.95 3.76 -16.38
N ARG A 117 33.34 4.95 -16.46
CA ARG A 117 33.56 6.01 -15.48
C ARG A 117 33.16 5.56 -14.08
N TYR A 118 31.95 5.03 -13.90
CA TYR A 118 31.48 4.61 -12.57
C TYR A 118 32.26 3.40 -12.04
N SER A 119 32.57 2.44 -12.91
CA SER A 119 33.37 1.28 -12.54
C SER A 119 34.76 1.69 -12.03
N LEU A 120 35.42 2.59 -12.79
CA LEU A 120 36.75 3.08 -12.46
C LEU A 120 36.74 3.95 -11.20
N SER A 121 35.76 4.86 -11.09
CA SER A 121 35.56 5.68 -9.90
C SER A 121 35.35 4.83 -8.65
N ALA A 122 34.51 3.79 -8.73
CA ALA A 122 34.26 2.88 -7.62
C ALA A 122 35.50 2.08 -7.22
N ALA A 123 36.26 1.57 -8.19
CA ALA A 123 37.49 0.82 -7.97
C ALA A 123 38.53 1.62 -7.15
N PHE A 124 38.70 2.89 -7.50
CA PHE A 124 39.73 3.76 -6.92
C PHE A 124 39.22 4.75 -5.86
N GLY A 125 37.92 4.75 -5.54
CA GLY A 125 37.33 5.64 -4.54
C GLY A 125 37.32 7.12 -4.97
N ILE A 126 37.03 7.37 -6.23
CA ILE A 126 36.93 8.73 -6.81
C ILE A 126 35.48 9.19 -6.80
N ALA A 127 35.26 10.41 -6.32
CA ALA A 127 33.95 11.07 -6.35
C ALA A 127 33.83 11.87 -7.66
N SER A 128 33.37 11.21 -8.73
CA SER A 128 33.27 11.80 -10.07
C SER A 128 32.10 12.76 -10.27
N GLU A 129 31.15 12.84 -9.34
CA GLU A 129 30.00 13.76 -9.39
C GLU A 129 29.72 14.36 -8.01
N ASP A 130 28.98 15.46 -7.97
CA ASP A 130 28.49 16.02 -6.71
C ASP A 130 27.39 15.10 -6.16
N ASP A 131 27.53 14.73 -4.89
CA ASP A 131 26.53 13.97 -4.13
C ASP A 131 25.38 14.92 -3.73
N ASP A 132 24.62 15.34 -4.74
CA ASP A 132 23.52 16.31 -4.61
C ASP A 132 22.15 15.62 -4.36
N ASP A 133 22.15 14.39 -3.84
CA ASP A 133 20.94 13.63 -3.52
C ASP A 133 20.05 14.32 -2.44
N ALA A 134 20.59 15.29 -1.71
CA ALA A 134 19.81 16.17 -0.83
C ALA A 134 18.77 17.02 -1.59
N GLN A 135 18.95 17.27 -2.90
CA GLN A 135 17.96 17.98 -3.72
C GLN A 135 16.93 17.03 -4.36
N ALA A 136 17.32 15.81 -4.72
CA ALA A 136 16.40 14.80 -5.26
C ALA A 136 15.37 14.33 -4.20
N GLN A 137 15.78 14.21 -2.93
CA GLN A 137 14.83 13.92 -1.84
C GLN A 137 13.82 15.04 -1.60
N LYS A 138 14.16 16.31 -1.86
CA LYS A 138 13.18 17.41 -1.78
C LYS A 138 12.14 17.36 -2.90
N MET A 139 12.47 16.78 -4.05
CA MET A 139 11.53 16.58 -5.15
C MET A 139 10.66 15.33 -5.00
N ASN A 140 11.12 14.34 -4.20
CA ASN A 140 10.41 13.10 -3.89
C ASN A 140 9.72 13.07 -2.52
N GLN A 141 9.66 14.20 -1.80
CA GLN A 141 8.65 14.32 -0.74
C GLN A 141 7.29 14.39 -1.44
N SER A 142 6.67 13.22 -1.60
CA SER A 142 5.22 13.08 -1.73
C SER A 142 4.60 14.12 -0.80
N GLN A 143 3.87 15.08 -1.37
CA GLN A 143 3.22 16.13 -0.60
C GLN A 143 2.48 15.45 0.54
N VAL A 144 2.92 15.69 1.77
CA VAL A 144 2.22 15.20 2.96
C VAL A 144 0.82 15.78 2.86
N VAL A 145 -0.16 14.93 2.59
CA VAL A 145 -1.54 15.33 2.49
C VAL A 145 -1.95 15.82 3.87
N ASP A 146 -2.31 17.09 3.99
CA ASP A 146 -2.85 17.64 5.24
C ASP A 146 -4.29 17.14 5.41
N GLU A 147 -4.42 15.91 5.90
CA GLU A 147 -5.70 15.22 6.10
C GLU A 147 -6.67 16.01 6.99
N ASN A 148 -6.14 16.76 7.96
CA ASN A 148 -6.95 17.59 8.87
C ASN A 148 -7.56 18.78 8.14
N ALA A 149 -6.78 19.49 7.32
CA ALA A 149 -7.30 20.59 6.50
C ALA A 149 -8.39 20.11 5.53
N ILE A 150 -8.19 18.95 4.90
CA ILE A 150 -9.17 18.36 3.98
C ILE A 150 -10.45 17.98 4.70
N LYS A 151 -10.34 17.38 5.89
CA LYS A 151 -11.49 16.98 6.71
C LYS A 151 -12.33 18.20 7.11
N ILE A 152 -11.71 19.31 7.50
CA ILE A 152 -12.41 20.57 7.82
C ILE A 152 -13.20 21.08 6.62
N ILE A 153 -12.59 21.10 5.43
CA ILE A 153 -13.28 21.55 4.20
C ILE A 153 -14.43 20.60 3.86
N PHE A 154 -14.22 19.29 4.01
CA PHE A 154 -15.24 18.29 3.75
C PHE A 154 -16.42 18.40 4.71
N GLU A 155 -16.17 18.58 6.01
CA GLU A 155 -17.19 18.79 7.03
C GLU A 155 -17.97 20.09 6.79
N ASP A 156 -17.31 21.17 6.35
CA ASP A 156 -17.99 22.42 5.97
C ASP A 156 -18.92 22.21 4.76
N TYR A 157 -18.54 21.36 3.81
CA TYR A 157 -19.45 20.98 2.72
C TYR A 157 -20.64 20.16 3.23
N VAL A 158 -20.39 19.12 4.02
CA VAL A 158 -21.43 18.19 4.49
C VAL A 158 -22.42 18.87 5.45
N ASN A 159 -21.92 19.62 6.42
CA ASN A 159 -22.74 20.22 7.46
C ASN A 159 -23.38 21.53 7.01
N ASN A 160 -22.61 22.38 6.29
CA ASN A 160 -23.04 23.74 5.97
C ASN A 160 -23.37 23.95 4.48
N HIS A 161 -23.23 22.94 3.64
CA HIS A 161 -23.47 23.01 2.19
C HIS A 161 -22.68 24.15 1.50
N SER A 162 -21.50 24.45 2.04
CA SER A 162 -20.64 25.53 1.59
C SER A 162 -20.28 25.39 0.10
N ILE A 163 -20.65 26.40 -0.70
CA ILE A 163 -20.38 26.42 -2.15
C ILE A 163 -18.87 26.45 -2.41
N LYS A 164 -18.12 27.16 -1.55
CA LYS A 164 -16.66 27.22 -1.62
C LYS A 164 -16.03 25.85 -1.40
N ALA A 165 -16.48 25.14 -0.37
CA ALA A 165 -16.01 23.78 -0.09
C ALA A 165 -16.39 22.81 -1.22
N LYS A 166 -17.63 22.88 -1.73
CA LYS A 166 -18.09 22.07 -2.86
C LYS A 166 -17.22 22.26 -4.11
N ASN A 167 -16.92 23.51 -4.46
CA ASN A 167 -16.10 23.82 -5.63
C ASN A 167 -14.65 23.37 -5.43
N TRP A 168 -14.13 23.47 -4.21
CA TRP A 168 -12.81 22.99 -3.86
C TRP A 168 -12.73 21.46 -3.97
N ILE A 169 -13.66 20.72 -3.37
CA ILE A 169 -13.73 19.24 -3.42
C ILE A 169 -13.81 18.73 -4.87
N LYS A 170 -14.56 19.41 -5.74
CA LYS A 170 -14.70 19.07 -7.16
C LYS A 170 -13.54 19.55 -8.05
N GLY A 171 -12.59 20.29 -7.49
CA GLY A 171 -11.42 20.80 -8.20
C GLY A 171 -10.46 19.70 -8.64
N LYS A 172 -9.44 20.07 -9.41
CA LYS A 172 -8.33 19.17 -9.75
C LYS A 172 -7.36 19.10 -8.57
N HIS A 173 -7.18 17.90 -8.05
CA HIS A 173 -6.24 17.60 -6.96
C HIS A 173 -5.16 16.63 -7.42
N ASP A 174 -4.06 16.55 -6.68
CA ASP A 174 -3.10 15.47 -6.84
C ASP A 174 -3.74 14.11 -6.49
N LYS A 175 -3.07 13.02 -6.87
CA LYS A 175 -3.61 11.67 -6.72
C LYS A 175 -3.93 11.33 -5.25
N ALA A 176 -3.04 11.66 -4.32
CA ALA A 176 -3.19 11.29 -2.91
C ALA A 176 -4.34 12.07 -2.25
N THR A 177 -4.40 13.39 -2.47
CA THR A 177 -5.51 14.23 -2.02
C THR A 177 -6.85 13.77 -2.63
N GLY A 178 -6.86 13.45 -3.92
CA GLY A 178 -8.07 12.96 -4.61
C GLY A 178 -8.56 11.60 -4.10
N ASP A 179 -7.65 10.68 -3.80
CA ASP A 179 -7.99 9.37 -3.24
C ASP A 179 -8.56 9.50 -1.81
N TYR A 180 -7.98 10.37 -0.98
CA TYR A 180 -8.50 10.63 0.36
C TYR A 180 -9.90 11.29 0.35
N ILE A 181 -10.14 12.25 -0.55
CA ILE A 181 -11.47 12.83 -0.75
C ILE A 181 -12.51 11.76 -1.14
N ARG A 182 -12.15 10.81 -2.00
CA ARG A 182 -13.04 9.70 -2.40
C ARG A 182 -13.37 8.79 -1.22
N GLN A 183 -12.40 8.52 -0.36
CA GLN A 183 -12.62 7.74 0.87
C GLN A 183 -13.63 8.44 1.78
N LEU A 184 -13.45 9.75 2.04
CA LEU A 184 -14.38 10.53 2.86
C LEU A 184 -15.82 10.55 2.29
N LEU A 185 -15.95 10.65 0.97
CA LEU A 185 -17.26 10.55 0.30
C LEU A 185 -17.91 9.18 0.51
N GLY A 186 -17.14 8.10 0.34
CA GLY A 186 -17.62 6.73 0.55
C GLY A 186 -18.08 6.48 2.00
N ASP A 187 -17.29 6.93 2.97
CA ASP A 187 -17.61 6.80 4.40
C ASP A 187 -18.89 7.60 4.75
N TYR A 188 -19.05 8.80 4.19
CA TYR A 188 -20.25 9.61 4.38
C TYR A 188 -21.50 8.93 3.81
N GLU A 189 -21.44 8.44 2.57
CA GLU A 189 -22.56 7.75 1.92
C GLU A 189 -22.98 6.49 2.70
N LEU A 190 -22.01 5.72 3.17
CA LEU A 190 -22.24 4.52 3.97
C LEU A 190 -22.96 4.86 5.29
N ASN A 191 -22.45 5.84 6.03
CA ASN A 191 -23.04 6.26 7.31
C ASN A 191 -24.46 6.80 7.12
N HIS A 192 -24.68 7.63 6.10
CA HIS A 192 -26.00 8.15 5.78
C HIS A 192 -27.00 7.05 5.42
N HIS A 193 -26.56 6.02 4.67
CA HIS A 193 -27.39 4.86 4.34
C HIS A 193 -27.74 4.03 5.59
N LEU A 194 -26.77 3.82 6.48
CA LEU A 194 -26.96 3.10 7.74
C LEU A 194 -27.95 3.83 8.66
N ASP A 195 -27.83 5.14 8.79
CA ASP A 195 -28.72 5.93 9.64
C ASP A 195 -30.16 5.94 9.10
N LYS A 196 -30.34 6.08 7.79
CA LYS A 196 -31.65 5.94 7.14
C LYS A 196 -32.27 4.56 7.39
N SER A 197 -31.45 3.51 7.33
CA SER A 197 -31.89 2.13 7.58
C SER A 197 -32.29 1.91 9.04
N LYS A 198 -31.52 2.44 9.99
CA LYS A 198 -31.84 2.43 11.43
C LYS A 198 -33.12 3.18 11.71
N GLN A 199 -33.29 4.39 11.17
CA GLN A 199 -34.50 5.19 11.38
C GLN A 199 -35.75 4.45 10.89
N LYS A 200 -35.68 3.87 9.68
CA LYS A 200 -36.77 3.04 9.14
C LYS A 200 -37.10 1.80 10.00
N ALA A 201 -36.12 1.24 10.69
CA ALA A 201 -36.36 0.14 11.63
C ALA A 201 -37.02 0.63 12.93
N ILE A 202 -36.62 1.79 13.44
CA ILE A 202 -37.23 2.44 14.61
C ILE A 202 -38.68 2.81 14.32
N ASP A 203 -38.95 3.41 13.17
CA ASP A 203 -40.30 3.83 12.80
C ASP A 203 -41.24 2.62 12.67
N ARG A 204 -40.76 1.53 12.06
CA ARG A 204 -41.50 0.26 11.99
C ARG A 204 -41.78 -0.35 13.37
N ARG A 205 -40.88 -0.21 14.35
CA ARG A 205 -41.12 -0.66 15.73
C ARG A 205 -42.17 0.21 16.42
N LYS A 206 -42.06 1.54 16.30
CA LYS A 206 -43.05 2.48 16.85
C LYS A 206 -44.45 2.23 16.28
N GLU A 207 -44.55 1.98 14.98
CA GLU A 207 -45.82 1.67 14.32
C GLU A 207 -46.42 0.36 14.84
N LYS A 208 -45.60 -0.69 15.01
CA LYS A 208 -46.04 -1.95 15.63
C LYS A 208 -46.49 -1.75 17.08
N ASP A 209 -45.73 -1.01 17.88
CA ASP A 209 -46.06 -0.75 19.29
C ASP A 209 -47.37 0.05 19.39
N GLN A 210 -47.61 0.98 18.48
CA GLN A 210 -48.86 1.73 18.38
C GLN A 210 -50.04 0.83 18.01
N GLN A 211 -49.88 -0.04 17.01
CA GLN A 211 -50.90 -1.03 16.62
C GLN A 211 -51.21 -2.00 17.77
N VAL A 212 -50.20 -2.45 18.52
CA VAL A 212 -50.41 -3.31 19.70
C VAL A 212 -51.18 -2.57 20.78
N LYS A 213 -50.84 -1.31 21.08
CA LYS A 213 -51.58 -0.48 22.06
C LYS A 213 -53.03 -0.27 21.65
N GLU A 214 -53.29 -0.02 20.36
CA GLU A 214 -54.64 0.12 19.82
C GLU A 214 -55.43 -1.19 19.80
N ALA A 215 -54.75 -2.33 19.59
CA ALA A 215 -55.38 -3.64 19.68
C ALA A 215 -55.76 -3.95 21.14
N VAL A 216 -54.86 -3.69 22.09
CA VAL A 216 -55.08 -3.91 23.53
C VAL A 216 -56.20 -3.00 24.07
N SER A 217 -56.30 -1.74 23.61
CA SER A 217 -57.38 -0.83 24.04
C SER A 217 -58.76 -1.24 23.51
N LYS A 218 -58.82 -1.99 22.41
CA LYS A 218 -60.06 -2.54 21.83
C LYS A 218 -60.51 -3.85 22.48
N ILE A 219 -59.68 -4.46 23.33
CA ILE A 219 -60.09 -5.62 24.15
C ILE A 219 -61.04 -5.08 25.24
N LYS A 220 -62.32 -5.47 25.17
CA LYS A 220 -63.31 -5.15 26.22
C LYS A 220 -62.75 -5.60 27.58
N LYS A 221 -62.88 -4.74 28.60
CA LYS A 221 -62.59 -5.10 30.00
C LYS A 221 -63.26 -6.46 30.31
N PRO A 222 -62.56 -7.39 30.98
CA PRO A 222 -63.18 -8.64 31.41
C PRO A 222 -64.43 -8.32 32.25
N LYS A 223 -65.50 -9.11 32.07
CA LYS A 223 -66.70 -9.05 32.91
C LYS A 223 -66.25 -9.07 34.38
N SER A 224 -66.88 -8.26 35.23
CA SER A 224 -66.57 -8.27 36.67
C SER A 224 -66.81 -9.67 37.25
N GLU A 225 -66.05 -10.03 38.29
CA GLU A 225 -66.18 -11.34 38.97
C GLU A 225 -67.64 -11.64 39.36
N ASP A 226 -68.39 -10.62 39.76
CA ASP A 226 -69.82 -10.71 40.08
C ASP A 226 -70.70 -11.16 38.90
N GLU A 227 -70.40 -10.72 37.67
CA GLU A 227 -71.14 -11.15 36.47
C GLU A 227 -70.79 -12.60 36.08
N VAL A 228 -69.55 -13.03 36.32
CA VAL A 228 -69.10 -14.40 36.05
C VAL A 228 -69.75 -15.37 37.04
N ILE A 229 -69.84 -14.99 38.32
CA ILE A 229 -70.49 -15.81 39.35
C ILE A 229 -71.99 -15.98 39.05
N LYS A 230 -72.68 -14.92 38.59
CA LYS A 230 -74.09 -15.00 38.19
C LYS A 230 -74.34 -15.99 37.05
N ASP A 231 -73.50 -15.96 36.01
CA ASP A 231 -73.61 -16.88 34.86
C ASP A 231 -73.38 -18.36 35.26
N ILE A 232 -72.59 -18.63 36.32
CA ILE A 232 -72.34 -19.99 36.84
C ILE A 232 -73.51 -20.50 37.70
N VAL A 233 -74.10 -19.63 38.52
CA VAL A 233 -75.19 -20.02 39.44
C VAL A 233 -76.51 -20.26 38.70
N ASP A 234 -76.82 -19.46 37.69
CA ASP A 234 -78.10 -19.55 36.96
C ASP A 234 -78.13 -20.67 35.89
N LYS A 235 -77.00 -21.31 35.59
CA LYS A 235 -76.89 -22.43 34.63
C LYS A 235 -75.96 -23.54 35.13
N PRO A 236 -76.43 -24.43 36.03
CA PRO A 236 -75.65 -25.62 36.38
C PRO A 236 -75.50 -26.51 35.12
N LYS A 237 -74.25 -26.78 34.72
CA LYS A 237 -73.96 -27.78 33.69
C LYS A 237 -74.29 -29.17 34.24
N ALA A 238 -74.89 -30.02 33.39
CA ALA A 238 -75.18 -31.41 33.72
C ALA A 238 -73.91 -32.17 34.11
N ASP A 239 -74.05 -33.09 35.07
CA ASP A 239 -72.97 -33.93 35.62
C ASP A 239 -72.23 -34.67 34.48
N PRO A 240 -70.91 -34.46 34.32
CA PRO A 240 -70.15 -35.07 33.24
C PRO A 240 -69.85 -36.56 33.43
N PHE A 241 -70.27 -37.19 34.54
CA PHE A 241 -70.10 -38.63 34.75
C PHE A 241 -71.44 -39.38 34.85
N PRO A 242 -72.21 -39.50 33.76
CA PRO A 242 -73.27 -40.48 33.67
C PRO A 242 -72.66 -41.89 33.48
N ASP A 243 -72.92 -42.78 34.42
CA ASP A 243 -72.47 -44.18 34.44
C ASP A 243 -72.69 -44.90 33.10
N LYS A 244 -71.63 -45.08 32.31
CA LYS A 244 -71.60 -46.04 31.20
C LYS A 244 -70.85 -47.29 31.65
N LYS A 245 -71.58 -48.37 31.90
CA LYS A 245 -71.04 -49.72 32.00
C LYS A 245 -70.54 -50.14 30.61
N GLU A 246 -69.24 -50.26 30.43
CA GLU A 246 -68.62 -50.86 29.25
C GLU A 246 -67.90 -52.15 29.69
N ASP A 247 -68.66 -53.24 29.78
CA ASP A 247 -68.11 -54.60 29.91
C ASP A 247 -67.61 -55.09 28.53
N ALA A 248 -66.57 -54.44 28.00
CA ALA A 248 -65.87 -54.87 26.80
C ALA A 248 -64.54 -55.54 27.19
N PRO A 249 -64.25 -56.78 26.74
CA PRO A 249 -62.96 -57.40 27.01
C PRO A 249 -61.83 -56.61 26.34
N MET A 250 -60.69 -56.49 27.04
CA MET A 250 -59.51 -55.75 26.54
C MET A 250 -59.06 -56.28 25.18
N SER A 251 -58.72 -55.36 24.29
CA SER A 251 -58.18 -55.70 22.96
C SER A 251 -56.77 -56.31 23.07
N GLU A 252 -56.38 -57.16 22.11
CA GLU A 252 -55.04 -57.81 22.08
C GLU A 252 -53.89 -56.78 22.14
N GLY A 253 -54.06 -55.61 21.52
CA GLY A 253 -53.08 -54.53 21.57
C GLY A 253 -53.01 -53.78 22.91
N GLN A 254 -54.06 -53.86 23.74
CA GLN A 254 -54.01 -53.40 25.13
C GLN A 254 -53.35 -54.45 26.01
N GLN A 255 -53.64 -55.74 25.82
CA GLN A 255 -52.99 -56.84 26.55
C GLN A 255 -51.47 -56.87 26.31
N SER A 256 -51.01 -56.72 25.06
CA SER A 256 -49.56 -56.67 24.78
C SER A 256 -48.86 -55.49 25.44
N LEU A 257 -49.55 -54.36 25.61
CA LEU A 257 -49.02 -53.18 26.30
C LEU A 257 -48.95 -53.39 27.82
N PHE A 258 -49.88 -54.17 28.39
CA PHE A 258 -49.87 -54.54 29.80
C PHE A 258 -48.74 -55.54 30.10
N ASP A 259 -48.51 -56.51 29.23
CA ASP A 259 -47.44 -57.51 29.39
C ASP A 259 -46.04 -56.87 29.25
N ASP A 260 -45.86 -55.92 28.32
CA ASP A 260 -44.60 -55.16 28.16
C ASP A 260 -44.26 -54.25 29.37
N ILE A 261 -45.28 -53.79 30.11
CA ILE A 261 -45.10 -52.89 31.27
C ILE A 261 -44.89 -53.67 32.57
N LEU A 262 -45.45 -54.88 32.67
CA LEU A 262 -45.40 -55.69 33.89
C LEU A 262 -44.27 -56.74 33.92
N GLY A 263 -43.62 -57.00 32.78
CA GLY A 263 -42.34 -57.70 32.70
C GLY A 263 -42.28 -59.05 33.41
N ASP A 264 -42.50 -60.13 32.66
CA ASP A 264 -41.86 -61.43 32.96
C ASP A 264 -40.51 -61.54 32.21
#